data_AF-A0A7W8RSL8-F1
#
_entry.id   AF-A0A7W8RSL8-F1
#
_cell.length_a   1.000
_cell.length_b   1.000
_cell.length_c   1.000
_cell.angle_alpha   90.00
_cell.angle_beta   90.00
_cell.angle_gamma   90.00
#
_symmetry.space_group_name_H-M   'P 1'
#
loop_
_entity.id
_entity.type
_entity.pdbx_description
1 polymer ?
#
loop_
_entity_poly.entity_id
_entity_poly.type
_entity_poly.pdbx_seq_one_letter_code
_entity_poly.pdbx_strand_id
1 'polypeptide(L)'
;MSTASNAKLKEQFDTGLETQADFTIDQPLERYGPLPLLARLYWYTVELGLIRDDASPNGLKIYGAGIVSSKAETLHSRRSAAPNRLGFALERVMRTRYRIDTFQQTYFVIDDFAQLFHVAQTDFAPLLTKLANAPAYAAGDLFDGDCAITRGTREGWNTGGDV
;
A
#
# COMPACT_ATOMS: atom_id res chain seq x y z
N MET A 1 -25.08 5.38 -47.72
CA MET A 1 -23.85 6.01 -47.18
C MET A 1 -24.01 6.02 -45.66
N SER A 2 -23.20 5.40 -44.81
CA SER A 2 -21.96 4.63 -44.92
C SER A 2 -21.99 3.61 -43.78
N THR A 3 -21.95 2.32 -44.10
CA THR A 3 -21.68 1.25 -43.13
C THR A 3 -20.17 1.25 -42.87
N ALA A 4 -19.74 1.96 -41.83
CA ALA A 4 -18.35 1.86 -41.38
C ALA A 4 -18.09 0.43 -40.88
N SER A 5 -17.13 -0.20 -41.53
CA SER A 5 -16.71 -1.60 -41.42
C SER A 5 -16.35 -2.02 -39.99
N ASN A 6 -17.16 -2.90 -39.40
CA ASN A 6 -16.81 -3.68 -38.20
C ASN A 6 -15.69 -4.71 -38.46
N ALA A 7 -15.20 -4.86 -39.70
CA ALA A 7 -14.16 -5.84 -40.01
C ALA A 7 -12.79 -5.42 -39.44
N LYS A 8 -12.52 -4.11 -39.28
CA LYS A 8 -11.20 -3.60 -38.91
C LYS A 8 -10.86 -3.73 -37.41
N LEU A 9 -11.85 -4.00 -36.56
CA LEU A 9 -11.64 -4.27 -35.14
C LEU A 9 -11.31 -5.73 -34.84
N LYS A 10 -11.64 -6.67 -35.75
CA LYS A 10 -11.41 -8.10 -35.55
C LYS A 10 -9.93 -8.47 -35.73
N GLU A 11 -9.27 -7.88 -36.72
CA GLU A 11 -7.83 -8.09 -36.97
C GLU A 11 -6.93 -7.61 -35.81
N GLN A 12 -7.35 -6.62 -35.01
CA GLN A 12 -6.52 -6.09 -33.91
C GLN A 12 -6.39 -7.05 -32.71
N PHE A 13 -7.19 -8.11 -32.66
CA PHE A 13 -7.12 -9.14 -31.61
C PHE A 13 -6.68 -10.52 -32.12
N ASP A 14 -6.35 -10.67 -33.41
CA ASP A 14 -5.83 -11.91 -34.02
C ASP A 14 -4.32 -12.13 -33.73
N THR A 15 -3.92 -11.97 -32.46
CA THR A 15 -2.53 -12.21 -32.01
C THR A 15 -2.25 -13.67 -31.64
N GLY A 16 -3.18 -14.58 -31.92
CA GLY A 16 -3.07 -15.97 -31.49
C GLY A 16 -3.12 -16.14 -29.96
N LEU A 17 -3.61 -15.13 -29.24
CA LEU A 17 -3.85 -15.20 -27.80
C LEU A 17 -5.12 -16.02 -27.56
N GLU A 18 -4.96 -17.24 -27.06
CA GLU A 18 -6.07 -18.03 -26.55
C GLU A 18 -6.46 -17.53 -25.16
N THR A 19 -7.76 -17.27 -24.94
CA THR A 19 -8.27 -17.01 -23.60
C THR A 19 -8.10 -18.25 -22.74
N GLN A 20 -7.19 -18.19 -21.76
CA GLN A 20 -7.05 -19.19 -20.72
C GLN A 20 -8.32 -19.19 -19.85
N ALA A 21 -9.08 -20.29 -19.90
CA ALA A 21 -10.35 -20.44 -19.20
C ALA A 21 -10.22 -20.36 -17.66
N ASP A 22 -8.99 -20.49 -17.16
CA ASP A 22 -8.59 -20.42 -15.75
C ASP A 22 -8.10 -19.04 -15.31
N PHE A 23 -8.04 -18.05 -16.20
CA PHE A 23 -7.76 -16.65 -15.83
C PHE A 23 -9.05 -15.92 -15.42
N THR A 24 -9.65 -16.34 -14.30
CA THR A 24 -10.71 -15.56 -13.63
C THR A 24 -10.08 -14.56 -12.66
N ILE A 25 -10.61 -13.33 -12.61
CA ILE A 25 -10.20 -12.31 -11.62
C ILE A 25 -10.50 -12.80 -10.19
N ASP A 26 -11.55 -13.60 -10.03
CA ASP A 26 -11.97 -14.20 -8.76
C ASP A 26 -11.29 -15.55 -8.52
N GLN A 27 -10.02 -15.53 -8.12
CA GLN A 27 -9.34 -16.70 -7.56
C GLN A 27 -9.35 -16.64 -6.03
N PRO A 28 -9.42 -17.79 -5.34
CA PRO A 28 -9.33 -17.81 -3.87
C PRO A 28 -8.04 -17.16 -3.40
N LEU A 29 -8.11 -16.28 -2.40
CA LEU A 29 -6.94 -15.60 -1.85
C LEU A 29 -5.87 -16.57 -1.34
N GLU A 30 -6.27 -17.78 -0.91
CA GLU A 30 -5.34 -18.83 -0.49
C GLU A 30 -4.39 -19.28 -1.61
N ARG A 31 -4.80 -19.13 -2.88
CA ARG A 31 -3.99 -19.50 -4.05
C ARG A 31 -2.83 -18.53 -4.30
N TYR A 32 -2.91 -17.31 -3.76
CA TYR A 32 -1.91 -16.26 -3.92
C TYR A 32 -0.84 -16.28 -2.82
N GLY A 33 -0.91 -17.23 -1.88
CA GLY A 33 0.10 -17.42 -0.84
C GLY A 33 0.41 -16.11 -0.10
N PRO A 34 1.68 -15.70 -0.02
CA PRO A 34 2.07 -14.52 0.77
C PRO A 34 1.95 -13.18 0.02
N LEU A 35 1.35 -13.15 -1.18
CA LEU A 35 1.18 -11.92 -1.97
C LEU A 35 0.50 -10.76 -1.22
N PRO A 36 -0.53 -10.95 -0.37
CA PRO A 36 -1.11 -9.85 0.41
C PRO A 36 -0.09 -9.14 1.32
N LEU A 37 0.93 -9.84 1.82
CA LEU A 37 1.99 -9.23 2.64
C LEU A 37 2.86 -8.28 1.81
N LEU A 38 3.18 -8.67 0.57
CA LEU A 38 3.94 -7.84 -0.37
C LEU A 38 3.09 -6.67 -0.88
N ALA A 39 1.80 -6.86 -1.08
CA ALA A 39 0.86 -5.79 -1.44
C ALA A 39 0.82 -4.71 -0.35
N ARG A 40 0.81 -5.10 0.93
CA ARG A 40 0.89 -4.16 2.07
C ARG A 40 2.21 -3.40 2.11
N LEU A 41 3.33 -4.08 1.84
CA LEU A 41 4.63 -3.42 1.71
C LEU A 41 4.60 -2.37 0.61
N TYR A 42 4.15 -2.74 -0.58
CA TYR A 42 4.02 -1.82 -1.72
C TYR A 42 3.10 -0.64 -1.39
N TRP A 43 1.94 -0.89 -0.78
CA TRP A 43 0.96 0.13 -0.42
C TRP A 43 1.55 1.18 0.55
N TYR A 44 2.19 0.72 1.63
CA TYR A 44 2.73 1.60 2.64
C TYR A 44 4.07 2.24 2.29
N THR A 45 4.68 1.85 1.18
CA THR A 45 5.89 2.50 0.66
C THR A 45 5.62 3.25 -0.64
N VAL A 46 5.38 2.53 -1.75
CA VAL A 46 5.31 3.13 -3.08
C VAL A 46 4.06 4.00 -3.24
N GLU A 47 2.92 3.55 -2.72
CA GLU A 47 1.68 4.31 -2.85
C GLU A 47 1.59 5.43 -1.82
N LEU A 48 1.77 5.14 -0.54
CA LEU A 48 1.45 6.06 0.55
C LEU A 48 2.60 6.28 1.55
N GLY A 49 3.84 6.15 1.10
CA GLY A 49 5.03 6.36 1.91
C GLY A 49 5.37 7.84 2.17
N LEU A 50 5.88 8.09 3.38
CA LEU A 50 6.48 9.35 3.80
C LEU A 50 7.97 9.15 4.10
N ILE A 51 8.75 10.21 4.01
CA ILE A 51 10.18 10.21 4.32
C ILE A 51 10.50 11.33 5.31
N ARG A 52 11.41 11.07 6.24
CA ARG A 52 11.95 12.08 7.16
C ARG A 52 12.71 13.14 6.38
N ASP A 53 12.45 14.39 6.68
CA ASP A 53 13.14 15.53 6.09
C ASP A 53 13.08 16.71 7.05
N ASP A 54 14.17 16.95 7.78
CA ASP A 54 14.26 17.99 8.80
C ASP A 54 14.10 19.41 8.21
N ALA A 55 14.36 19.57 6.91
CA ALA A 55 14.13 20.83 6.20
C ALA A 55 12.66 21.07 5.83
N SER A 56 11.81 20.04 5.89
CA SER A 56 10.39 20.15 5.58
C SER A 56 9.54 20.55 6.78
N PRO A 57 8.42 21.26 6.56
CA PRO A 57 7.42 21.49 7.61
C PRO A 57 6.99 20.17 8.27
N ASN A 58 7.05 20.14 9.60
CA ASN A 58 6.77 18.97 10.45
C ASN A 58 7.77 17.80 10.29
N GLY A 59 8.96 18.03 9.73
CA GLY A 59 10.03 17.05 9.62
C GLY A 59 9.77 15.92 8.61
N LEU A 60 8.82 16.12 7.69
CA LEU A 60 8.30 15.08 6.80
C LEU A 60 8.09 15.57 5.36
N LYS A 61 8.43 14.71 4.42
CA LYS A 61 8.18 14.87 2.99
C LYS A 61 7.41 13.66 2.46
N ILE A 62 6.67 13.87 1.38
CA ILE A 62 5.89 12.82 0.71
C ILE A 62 6.74 12.25 -0.43
N TYR A 63 6.73 10.92 -0.59
CA TYR A 63 7.22 10.27 -1.80
C TYR A 63 6.22 9.29 -2.42
N GLY A 64 5.21 8.86 -1.67
CA GLY A 64 4.18 7.94 -2.16
C GLY A 64 3.34 8.52 -3.31
N ALA A 65 3.19 7.74 -4.39
CA ALA A 65 2.51 8.16 -5.62
C ALA A 65 1.03 8.49 -5.43
N GLY A 66 0.31 7.69 -4.63
CA GLY A 66 -1.09 7.93 -4.28
C GLY A 66 -1.30 9.23 -3.51
N ILE A 67 -0.34 9.60 -2.66
CA ILE A 67 -0.39 10.88 -1.94
C ILE A 67 -0.09 12.05 -2.90
N VAL A 68 0.98 11.94 -3.70
CA VAL A 68 1.41 13.00 -4.64
C VAL A 68 0.32 13.32 -5.67
N SER A 69 -0.42 12.33 -6.12
CA SER A 69 -1.51 12.49 -7.09
C SER A 69 -2.83 12.99 -6.48
N SER A 70 -2.98 12.96 -5.15
CA SER A 70 -4.19 13.36 -4.45
C SER A 70 -3.98 14.62 -3.61
N LYS A 71 -4.64 15.72 -4.01
CA LYS A 71 -4.64 16.97 -3.24
C LYS A 71 -5.13 16.75 -1.80
N ALA A 72 -6.19 15.96 -1.64
CA ALA A 72 -6.80 15.74 -0.33
C ALA A 72 -5.90 14.88 0.57
N GLU A 73 -5.32 13.80 0.03
CA GLU A 73 -4.40 12.93 0.77
C GLU A 73 -3.10 13.68 1.14
N THR A 74 -2.59 14.54 0.25
CA THR A 74 -1.44 15.41 0.53
C THR A 74 -1.69 16.32 1.74
N LEU A 75 -2.88 16.92 1.84
CA LEU A 75 -3.23 17.76 2.98
C LEU A 75 -3.44 16.92 4.26
N HIS A 76 -4.14 15.79 4.14
CA HIS A 76 -4.41 14.90 5.26
C HIS A 76 -3.11 14.34 5.87
N SER A 77 -2.26 13.73 5.04
CA SER A 77 -0.99 13.12 5.44
C SER A 77 -0.01 14.10 6.08
N ARG A 78 -0.08 15.41 5.78
CA ARG A 78 0.86 16.41 6.33
C ARG A 78 0.31 17.28 7.46
N ARG A 79 -0.99 17.59 7.44
CA ARG A 79 -1.58 18.61 8.32
C ARG A 79 -2.57 18.06 9.32
N SER A 80 -3.16 16.90 9.04
CA SER A 80 -4.12 16.28 9.96
C SER A 80 -3.41 15.72 11.19
N ALA A 81 -4.02 15.92 12.36
CA ALA A 81 -3.66 15.23 13.59
C ALA A 81 -4.31 13.84 13.70
N ALA A 82 -5.27 13.51 12.83
CA ALA A 82 -5.99 12.24 12.87
C ALA A 82 -5.14 10.98 12.61
N PRO A 83 -4.22 10.94 11.61
CA PRO A 83 -3.50 9.72 11.28
C PRO A 83 -2.29 9.48 12.19
N ASN A 84 -1.95 8.21 12.35
CA ASN A 84 -0.66 7.81 12.89
C ASN A 84 0.44 8.06 11.86
N ARG A 85 1.63 8.43 12.33
CA ARG A 85 2.85 8.44 11.52
C ARG A 85 3.89 7.64 12.26
N LEU A 86 4.28 6.50 11.70
CA LEU A 86 5.13 5.50 12.34
C LEU A 86 6.42 5.35 11.58
N GLY A 87 7.54 5.18 12.28
CA GLY A 87 8.79 4.78 11.66
C GLY A 87 8.63 3.44 10.93
N PHE A 88 9.29 3.31 9.79
CA PHE A 88 9.22 2.12 8.95
C PHE A 88 9.83 0.90 9.66
N ALA A 89 9.08 -0.20 9.70
CA ALA A 89 9.56 -1.49 10.16
C ALA A 89 8.93 -2.60 9.30
N LEU A 90 9.77 -3.39 8.61
CA LEU A 90 9.34 -4.31 7.55
C LEU A 90 8.21 -5.26 7.99
N GLU A 91 8.40 -6.00 9.09
CA GLU A 91 7.38 -6.96 9.55
C GLU A 91 6.09 -6.26 10.00
N ARG A 92 6.20 -5.10 10.65
CA ARG A 92 5.06 -4.29 11.09
C ARG A 92 4.24 -3.86 9.89
N VAL A 93 4.89 -3.34 8.85
CA VAL A 93 4.27 -2.91 7.59
C VAL A 93 3.55 -4.07 6.91
N MET A 94 4.24 -5.19 6.68
CA MET A 94 3.70 -6.36 5.97
C MET A 94 2.49 -6.98 6.70
N ARG A 95 2.37 -6.75 8.00
CA ARG A 95 1.22 -7.21 8.80
C ARG A 95 0.10 -6.18 8.95
N THR A 96 0.25 -4.96 8.46
CA THR A 96 -0.78 -3.90 8.60
C THR A 96 -1.76 -3.99 7.45
N ARG A 97 -3.04 -4.18 7.74
CA ARG A 97 -4.11 -4.02 6.73
C ARG A 97 -4.27 -2.55 6.35
N TYR A 98 -4.81 -2.28 5.18
CA TYR A 98 -5.01 -0.92 4.68
C TYR A 98 -6.42 -0.69 4.18
N ARG A 99 -6.72 0.54 3.76
CA ARG A 99 -7.99 0.90 3.12
C ARG A 99 -7.74 1.58 1.79
N ILE A 100 -8.59 1.27 0.81
CA ILE A 100 -8.48 1.77 -0.56
C ILE A 100 -9.40 2.95 -0.87
N ASP A 101 -10.46 3.13 -0.07
CA ASP A 101 -11.58 4.05 -0.34
C ASP A 101 -11.67 5.21 0.68
N THR A 102 -10.73 5.28 1.63
CA THR A 102 -10.68 6.30 2.69
C THR A 102 -9.25 6.81 2.91
N PHE A 103 -9.13 7.97 3.56
CA PHE A 103 -7.83 8.49 4.02
C PHE A 103 -7.14 7.46 4.93
N GLN A 104 -5.82 7.36 4.82
CA GLN A 104 -5.11 6.38 5.63
C GLN A 104 -5.13 6.73 7.10
N GLN A 105 -5.35 5.71 7.91
CA GLN A 105 -5.26 5.80 9.37
C GLN A 105 -3.81 5.83 9.85
N THR A 106 -2.89 5.23 9.08
CA THR A 106 -1.46 5.15 9.40
C THR A 106 -0.63 5.38 8.15
N TYR A 107 0.41 6.20 8.28
CA TYR A 107 1.48 6.33 7.29
C TYR A 107 2.79 5.82 7.89
N PHE A 108 3.57 5.09 7.09
CA PHE A 108 4.92 4.68 7.48
C PHE A 108 5.96 5.67 6.92
N VAL A 109 6.93 5.99 7.76
CA VAL A 109 7.96 6.99 7.51
C VAL A 109 9.31 6.30 7.44
N ILE A 110 9.93 6.31 6.26
CA ILE A 110 11.33 5.91 6.11
C ILE A 110 12.24 7.08 6.52
N ASP A 111 13.43 6.77 7.01
CA ASP A 111 14.45 7.80 7.26
C ASP A 111 15.15 8.20 5.96
N ASP A 112 15.41 7.24 5.07
CA ASP A 112 15.95 7.44 3.74
C ASP A 112 15.55 6.31 2.77
N PHE A 113 15.84 6.49 1.47
CA PHE A 113 15.56 5.45 0.47
C PHE A 113 16.45 4.23 0.60
N ALA A 114 17.63 4.32 1.24
CA ALA A 114 18.49 3.17 1.44
C ALA A 114 17.76 2.08 2.25
N GLN A 115 16.91 2.44 3.21
CA GLN A 115 16.04 1.48 3.92
C GLN A 115 15.23 0.60 2.95
N LEU A 116 14.64 1.17 1.90
CA LEU A 116 13.86 0.42 0.90
C LEU A 116 14.76 -0.47 0.01
N PHE A 117 15.97 0.00 -0.32
CA PHE A 117 16.92 -0.82 -1.06
C PHE A 117 17.41 -2.04 -0.26
N HIS A 118 17.65 -1.88 1.05
CA HIS A 118 17.99 -3.02 1.92
C HIS A 118 16.83 -4.02 2.02
N VAL A 119 15.59 -3.53 2.07
CA VAL A 119 14.40 -4.40 2.01
C VAL A 119 14.37 -5.19 0.70
N ALA A 120 14.63 -4.54 -0.44
CA ALA A 120 14.65 -5.23 -1.74
C ALA A 120 15.75 -6.30 -1.87
N GLN A 121 16.79 -6.24 -1.02
CA GLN A 121 17.87 -7.23 -0.94
C GLN A 121 17.60 -8.36 0.07
N THR A 122 16.48 -8.31 0.78
CA THR A 122 16.14 -9.32 1.80
C THR A 122 15.74 -10.64 1.15
N ASP A 123 16.17 -11.77 1.73
CA ASP A 123 15.57 -13.07 1.42
C ASP A 123 14.17 -13.15 2.05
N PHE A 124 13.16 -12.90 1.22
CA PHE A 124 11.77 -12.87 1.65
C PHE A 124 11.21 -14.24 1.99
N ALA A 125 11.76 -15.35 1.47
CA ALA A 125 11.17 -16.67 1.67
C ALA A 125 10.94 -17.03 3.16
N PRO A 126 11.95 -16.97 4.06
CA PRO A 126 11.75 -17.28 5.48
C PRO A 126 10.80 -16.28 6.16
N LEU A 127 10.85 -15.01 5.76
CA LEU A 127 10.00 -13.96 6.32
C LEU A 127 8.53 -14.18 5.96
N LEU A 128 8.24 -14.45 4.69
CA LEU A 128 6.89 -14.71 4.21
C LEU A 128 6.31 -15.97 4.86
N THR A 129 7.12 -17.04 5.03
CA THR A 129 6.70 -18.23 5.79
C THR A 129 6.34 -17.90 7.23
N LYS A 130 7.16 -17.11 7.91
CA LYS A 130 6.88 -16.66 9.29
C LYS A 130 5.58 -15.85 9.36
N LEU A 131 5.39 -14.92 8.42
CA LEU A 131 4.29 -13.96 8.47
C LEU A 131 2.96 -14.51 7.93
N ALA A 132 2.97 -15.53 7.07
CA ALA A 132 1.75 -16.11 6.49
C ALA A 132 0.76 -16.62 7.55
N ASN A 133 1.26 -17.07 8.70
CA ASN A 133 0.45 -17.60 9.80
C ASN A 133 0.24 -16.58 10.95
N ALA A 134 0.81 -15.38 10.84
CA ALA A 134 0.71 -14.37 11.87
C ALA A 134 -0.57 -13.53 11.70
N PRO A 135 -1.23 -13.11 12.80
CA PRO A 135 -2.40 -12.24 12.69
C PRO A 135 -2.00 -10.88 12.09
N ALA A 136 -2.86 -10.38 11.21
CA ALA A 136 -2.74 -9.03 10.68
C ALA A 136 -3.24 -7.99 11.70
N TYR A 137 -2.68 -6.79 11.63
CA TYR A 137 -3.06 -5.63 12.41
C TYR A 137 -4.07 -4.79 11.65
N ALA A 138 -4.97 -4.11 12.36
CA ALA A 138 -5.85 -3.13 11.74
C ALA A 138 -5.04 -1.90 11.27
N ALA A 139 -5.60 -1.17 10.30
CA ALA A 139 -4.94 -0.04 9.66
C ALA A 139 -4.56 1.08 10.65
N GLY A 140 -5.32 1.23 11.73
CA GLY A 140 -5.15 2.28 12.74
C GLY A 140 -4.49 1.82 14.05
N ASP A 141 -4.08 0.56 14.15
CA ASP A 141 -3.49 0.01 15.39
C ASP A 141 -2.17 0.69 15.74
N LEU A 142 -1.92 0.85 17.04
CA LEU A 142 -0.68 1.35 17.61
C LEU A 142 -0.20 0.37 18.68
N PHE A 143 1.10 0.06 18.66
CA PHE A 143 1.74 -0.81 19.64
C PHE A 143 2.87 -0.09 20.36
N ASP A 144 3.23 -0.54 21.57
CA ASP A 144 4.29 0.09 22.38
C ASP A 144 5.68 0.03 21.72
N GLY A 145 5.91 -0.97 20.86
CA GLY A 145 7.15 -1.10 20.09
C GLY A 145 7.21 -0.24 18.82
N ASP A 146 6.14 0.47 18.46
CA ASP A 146 6.14 1.32 17.28
C ASP A 146 6.93 2.62 17.55
N CYS A 147 7.79 3.01 16.59
CA CYS A 147 8.44 4.32 16.59
C CYS A 147 7.43 5.39 16.17
N ALA A 148 6.60 5.86 17.10
CA ALA A 148 5.54 6.82 16.80
C ALA A 148 6.10 8.25 16.65
N ILE A 149 6.09 8.77 15.43
CA ILE A 149 6.36 10.19 15.11
C ILE A 149 5.11 11.02 15.41
N THR A 150 3.93 10.47 15.13
CA THR A 150 2.64 11.04 15.55
C THR A 150 1.73 9.92 16.02
N ARG A 151 1.15 10.09 17.21
CA ARG A 151 0.01 9.29 17.69
C ARG A 151 -1.26 10.03 17.28
N GLY A 152 -2.00 9.47 16.33
CA GLY A 152 -3.14 10.14 15.72
C GLY A 152 -4.33 10.29 16.68
N THR A 153 -5.13 11.35 16.51
CA THR A 153 -6.37 11.57 17.30
C THR A 153 -7.49 10.62 16.93
N ARG A 154 -7.36 9.90 15.79
CA ARG A 154 -8.35 8.96 15.25
C ARG A 154 -9.69 9.58 14.82
N GLU A 155 -9.73 10.90 14.71
CA GLU A 155 -10.93 11.62 14.29
C GLU A 155 -11.34 11.22 12.85
N GLY A 156 -12.63 10.93 12.65
CA GLY A 156 -13.18 10.59 11.34
C GLY A 156 -12.85 9.18 10.83
N TRP A 157 -12.33 8.29 11.68
CA TRP A 157 -12.04 6.91 11.30
C TRP A 157 -13.30 6.05 11.27
N ASN A 158 -13.51 5.32 10.17
CA ASN A 158 -14.54 4.28 10.13
C ASN A 158 -14.06 3.02 10.87
N THR A 159 -14.98 2.26 11.45
CA THR A 159 -14.71 0.93 12.04
C THR A 159 -15.00 -0.16 11.01
N GLY A 160 -13.97 -0.88 10.54
CA GLY A 160 -14.08 -1.93 9.51
C GLY A 160 -13.69 -1.49 8.09
N GLY A 161 -13.64 -2.43 7.14
CA GLY A 161 -13.27 -2.19 5.74
C GLY A 161 -11.77 -2.33 5.42
N ASP A 162 -10.98 -2.75 6.41
CA ASP A 162 -9.55 -3.02 6.24
C ASP A 162 -9.31 -4.29 5.41
N VAL A 163 -8.42 -4.23 4.43
CA VAL A 163 -7.99 -5.34 3.55
C VAL A 163 -6.57 -5.82 3.85
#